data_AF-A0AAV5JMF0-F1
#
_entry.id   AF-A0AAV5JMF0-F1
#
_cell.length_a   1.000
_cell.length_b   1.000
_cell.length_c   1.000
_cell.angle_alpha   90.00
_cell.angle_beta   90.00
_cell.angle_gamma   90.00
#
_symmetry.space_group_name_H-M   'P 1'
#
loop_
_entity.id
_entity.type
_entity.pdbx_description
1 polymer ?
#
loop_
_entity_poly.entity_id
_entity_poly.type
_entity_poly.pdbx_seq_one_letter_code
_entity_poly.pdbx_strand_id
1 'polypeptide(L)'
;MGSIPSSFSALKSLHYLDLSRNNFSGQIPKYFQNLTLLQYLNLSFNKFEGEVPNEGVFGNANAVSVVGNQHLCGGIQKLGLSPCKVQGLKKNKRSHNLKIMIPIVSCSILLVMSLFLIIFTWARRSKRKASSMLQTQEPFPKISYAELSQATNDFSSTNLIGEGSFGSVYKGIMGENGMLVAVKVLNLKQKGASKSFVAECEAMRNIRHRNLIKVLTVCSSIDFKGVDFKAIVYEFMQNGNLDEWLHSNEVQVGVQSFSFIERLNIVIEVAHAIEYLHYHCQPAIVHGDLKPSNILLDHEMVAHVGDFGLARFLISSKKTSSLGIIGTIGYVAPGNISFTLNLCSESYS
;
A
#
# COMPACT_ATOMS: atom_id res chain seq x y z
N MET A 1 18.34 -31.54 54.19
CA MET A 1 19.74 -31.15 54.40
C MET A 1 20.40 -31.07 53.04
N GLY A 2 20.93 -29.89 52.72
CA GLY A 2 21.43 -29.51 51.38
C GLY A 2 22.95 -29.50 51.30
N SER A 3 23.51 -28.61 50.48
CA SER A 3 24.95 -28.39 50.41
C SER A 3 25.48 -27.63 51.64
N ILE A 4 26.80 -27.70 51.88
CA ILE A 4 27.43 -26.84 52.89
C ILE A 4 27.20 -25.37 52.51
N PRO A 5 26.71 -24.50 53.42
CA PRO A 5 26.42 -23.10 53.13
C PRO A 5 27.67 -22.31 52.75
N SER A 6 27.53 -21.40 51.77
CA SER A 6 28.62 -20.52 51.32
C SER A 6 29.14 -19.57 52.41
N SER A 7 28.36 -19.32 53.46
CA SER A 7 28.79 -18.52 54.62
C SER A 7 30.02 -19.09 55.34
N PHE A 8 30.30 -20.39 55.21
CA PHE A 8 31.51 -21.02 55.76
C PHE A 8 32.80 -20.50 55.13
N SER A 9 32.72 -19.86 53.96
CA SER A 9 33.87 -19.20 53.33
C SER A 9 34.43 -18.02 54.15
N ALA A 10 33.61 -17.43 55.04
CA ALA A 10 33.98 -16.32 55.90
C ALA A 10 34.75 -16.75 57.17
N LEU A 11 34.78 -18.05 57.49
CA LEU A 11 35.43 -18.60 58.69
C LEU A 11 36.96 -18.73 58.50
N LYS A 12 37.65 -17.61 58.26
CA LYS A 12 39.08 -17.59 57.94
C LYS A 12 40.00 -18.06 59.07
N SER A 13 39.55 -17.96 60.32
CA SER A 13 40.30 -18.39 61.52
C SER A 13 40.07 -19.85 61.91
N LEU A 14 39.36 -20.63 61.09
CA LEU A 14 39.01 -22.01 61.40
C LEU A 14 40.23 -22.92 61.28
N HIS A 15 40.55 -23.66 62.34
CA HIS A 15 41.67 -24.60 62.38
C HIS A 15 41.24 -26.06 62.22
N TYR A 16 40.05 -26.40 62.73
CA TYR A 16 39.51 -27.74 62.74
C TYR A 16 38.03 -27.71 62.35
N LEU A 17 37.62 -28.59 61.44
CA LEU A 17 36.22 -28.73 61.04
C LEU A 17 35.85 -30.19 60.84
N ASP A 18 34.90 -30.69 61.62
CA ASP A 18 34.30 -32.00 61.43
C ASP A 18 32.82 -31.86 61.05
N LEU A 19 32.50 -32.33 59.84
CA LEU A 19 31.14 -32.40 59.28
C LEU A 19 30.76 -33.85 58.96
N SER A 20 31.48 -34.82 59.51
CA SER A 20 31.27 -36.23 59.20
C SER A 20 29.91 -36.75 59.68
N ARG A 21 29.44 -37.83 59.07
CA ARG A 21 28.18 -38.53 59.45
C ARG A 21 26.96 -37.63 59.42
N ASN A 22 26.89 -36.78 58.41
CA ASN A 22 25.74 -35.94 58.14
C ASN A 22 25.07 -36.36 56.81
N ASN A 23 24.01 -35.64 56.43
CA ASN A 23 23.31 -35.88 55.17
C ASN A 23 23.56 -34.73 54.17
N PHE A 24 24.77 -34.15 54.17
CA PHE A 24 25.14 -33.11 53.21
C PHE A 24 25.30 -33.71 51.82
N SER A 25 24.85 -32.98 50.80
CA SER A 25 24.85 -33.44 49.41
C SER A 25 25.38 -32.38 48.44
N GLY A 26 25.72 -32.79 47.22
CA GLY A 26 26.28 -31.92 46.18
C GLY A 26 27.81 -31.90 46.20
N GLN A 27 28.41 -30.92 45.53
CA GLN A 27 29.88 -30.84 45.42
C GLN A 27 30.53 -30.29 46.69
N ILE A 28 31.74 -30.77 46.99
CA ILE A 28 32.57 -30.20 48.05
C ILE A 28 32.93 -28.75 47.66
N PRO A 29 32.57 -27.74 48.48
CA PRO A 29 32.82 -26.36 48.10
C PRO A 29 34.30 -26.00 48.02
N LYS A 30 34.70 -25.42 46.89
CA LYS A 30 36.11 -25.07 46.61
C LYS A 30 36.69 -24.00 47.54
N TYR A 31 35.85 -23.22 48.24
CA TYR A 31 36.34 -22.17 49.15
C TYR A 31 37.10 -22.70 50.36
N PHE A 32 36.96 -23.99 50.71
CA PHE A 32 37.77 -24.63 51.75
C PHE A 32 39.28 -24.62 51.40
N GLN A 33 39.63 -24.54 50.12
CA GLN A 33 41.01 -24.34 49.67
C GLN A 33 41.58 -22.98 50.13
N ASN A 34 40.70 -21.98 50.32
CA ASN A 34 41.06 -20.61 50.70
C ASN A 34 40.99 -20.37 52.21
N LEU A 35 40.84 -21.41 53.03
CA LEU A 35 40.94 -21.33 54.49
C LEU A 35 42.35 -21.77 54.90
N THR A 36 43.28 -20.83 54.82
CA THR A 36 44.72 -21.09 54.98
C THR A 36 45.11 -21.58 56.39
N LEU A 37 44.30 -21.27 57.40
CA LEU A 37 44.51 -21.71 58.79
C LEU A 37 43.89 -23.09 59.07
N LEU A 38 43.14 -23.68 58.13
CA LEU A 38 42.45 -24.96 58.33
C LEU A 38 43.45 -26.12 58.27
N GLN A 39 43.66 -26.76 59.41
CA GLN A 39 44.60 -27.86 59.59
C GLN A 39 43.94 -29.23 59.46
N TYR A 40 42.63 -29.32 59.73
CA TYR A 40 41.90 -30.59 59.66
C TYR A 40 40.47 -30.39 59.15
N LEU A 41 40.06 -31.24 58.22
CA LEU A 41 38.74 -31.25 57.61
C LEU A 41 38.20 -32.68 57.46
N ASN A 42 37.14 -33.01 58.19
CA ASN A 42 36.46 -34.30 58.08
C ASN A 42 35.10 -34.15 57.41
N LEU A 43 34.97 -34.68 56.19
CA LEU A 43 33.76 -34.72 55.37
C LEU A 43 33.22 -36.14 55.19
N SER A 44 33.74 -37.11 55.96
CA SER A 44 33.42 -38.52 55.78
C SER A 44 31.94 -38.85 56.05
N PHE A 45 31.43 -39.92 55.44
CA PHE A 45 30.07 -40.43 55.63
C PHE A 45 28.97 -39.36 55.40
N ASN A 46 29.01 -38.75 54.22
CA ASN A 46 27.98 -37.83 53.71
C ASN A 46 27.52 -38.30 52.30
N LYS A 47 26.81 -37.45 51.54
CA LYS A 47 26.38 -37.67 50.16
C LYS A 47 27.05 -36.71 49.17
N PHE A 48 28.33 -36.37 49.42
CA PHE A 48 29.07 -35.51 48.48
C PHE A 48 29.38 -36.24 47.17
N GLU A 49 29.37 -35.48 46.07
CA GLU A 49 29.60 -35.97 44.72
C GLU A 49 30.55 -35.07 43.93
N GLY A 50 31.20 -35.63 42.90
CA GLY A 50 32.08 -34.89 42.00
C GLY A 50 33.55 -34.87 42.42
N GLU A 51 34.30 -33.95 41.82
CA GLU A 51 35.76 -33.87 41.98
C GLU A 51 36.17 -33.30 43.34
N VAL A 52 37.05 -34.01 44.04
CA VAL A 52 37.70 -33.49 45.26
C VAL A 52 38.78 -32.48 44.84
N PRO A 53 38.78 -31.25 45.39
CA PRO A 53 39.82 -30.27 45.09
C PRO A 53 41.22 -30.75 45.53
N ASN A 54 42.27 -30.13 44.98
CA ASN A 54 43.66 -30.55 45.23
C ASN A 54 44.50 -29.51 45.98
N GLU A 55 43.97 -28.32 46.25
CA GLU A 55 44.70 -27.24 46.90
C GLU A 55 44.27 -27.03 48.36
N GLY A 56 45.03 -26.22 49.10
CA GLY A 56 44.77 -25.93 50.52
C GLY A 56 44.73 -27.21 51.38
N VAL A 57 43.75 -27.32 52.27
CA VAL A 57 43.57 -28.49 53.16
C VAL A 57 43.46 -29.82 52.39
N PHE A 58 42.95 -29.81 51.16
CA PHE A 58 42.79 -31.01 50.35
C PHE A 58 44.11 -31.52 49.73
N GLY A 59 45.15 -30.69 49.71
CA GLY A 59 46.49 -31.09 49.27
C GLY A 59 47.22 -32.00 50.27
N ASN A 60 46.70 -32.16 51.49
CA ASN A 60 47.29 -32.99 52.53
C ASN A 60 46.34 -34.13 52.95
N ALA A 61 46.62 -35.35 52.50
CA ALA A 61 45.76 -36.51 52.77
C ALA A 61 45.64 -36.89 54.25
N ASN A 62 46.56 -36.42 55.11
CA ASN A 62 46.46 -36.65 56.55
C ASN A 62 45.57 -35.60 57.23
N ALA A 63 45.32 -34.47 56.57
CA ALA A 63 44.50 -33.36 57.07
C ALA A 63 43.04 -33.44 56.59
N VAL A 64 42.72 -34.29 55.62
CA VAL A 64 41.37 -34.39 55.06
C VAL A 64 40.84 -35.83 55.03
N SER A 65 39.59 -36.03 55.46
CA SER A 65 38.89 -37.31 55.35
C SER A 65 37.61 -37.15 54.54
N VAL A 66 37.51 -37.90 53.44
CA VAL A 66 36.34 -37.92 52.52
C VAL A 66 35.71 -39.30 52.38
N VAL A 67 36.14 -40.25 53.22
CA VAL A 67 35.72 -41.65 53.20
C VAL A 67 34.20 -41.79 53.35
N GLY A 68 33.58 -42.76 52.67
CA GLY A 68 32.15 -43.03 52.81
C GLY A 68 31.21 -42.14 52.00
N ASN A 69 31.74 -41.30 51.09
CA ASN A 69 30.96 -40.60 50.07
C ASN A 69 31.06 -41.36 48.74
N GLN A 70 29.95 -41.94 48.26
CA GLN A 70 29.95 -42.93 47.18
C GLN A 70 30.23 -42.36 45.77
N HIS A 71 30.08 -41.05 45.56
CA HIS A 71 30.13 -40.43 44.24
C HIS A 71 31.26 -39.41 44.09
N LEU A 72 32.28 -39.46 44.96
CA LEU A 72 33.48 -38.64 44.83
C LEU A 72 34.49 -39.27 43.87
N CYS A 73 35.21 -38.41 43.16
CA CYS A 73 36.26 -38.79 42.22
C CYS A 73 37.39 -37.76 42.25
N GLY A 74 38.52 -38.05 41.59
CA GLY A 74 39.66 -37.12 41.50
C GLY A 74 40.39 -36.97 42.83
N GLY A 75 40.78 -35.75 43.20
CA GLY A 75 41.59 -35.53 44.40
C GLY A 75 43.08 -35.88 44.21
N ILE A 76 43.87 -35.69 45.27
CA ILE A 76 45.26 -36.14 45.32
C ILE A 76 45.32 -37.68 45.33
N GLN A 77 46.34 -38.26 44.72
CA GLN A 77 46.47 -39.73 44.55
C GLN A 77 46.37 -40.50 45.89
N LYS A 78 46.86 -39.92 46.99
CA LYS A 78 46.87 -40.54 48.32
C LYS A 78 45.47 -40.75 48.93
N LEU A 79 44.41 -40.12 48.39
CA LEU A 79 43.02 -40.34 48.82
C LEU A 79 42.38 -41.60 48.22
N GLY A 80 43.02 -42.24 47.23
CA GLY A 80 42.55 -43.52 46.67
C GLY A 80 41.22 -43.45 45.89
N LEU A 81 40.82 -42.26 45.43
CA LEU A 81 39.58 -42.08 44.67
C LEU A 81 39.80 -42.39 43.18
N SER A 82 38.75 -42.88 42.51
CA SER A 82 38.79 -43.10 41.07
C SER A 82 38.94 -41.78 40.31
N PRO A 83 39.69 -41.74 39.19
CA PRO A 83 39.75 -40.55 38.34
C PRO A 83 38.35 -40.10 37.90
N CYS A 84 38.07 -38.80 37.97
CA CYS A 84 36.81 -38.30 37.46
C CYS A 84 36.70 -38.59 35.97
N LYS A 85 35.54 -39.12 35.54
CA LYS A 85 35.23 -39.21 34.12
C LYS A 85 35.24 -37.80 33.56
N VAL A 86 36.31 -37.44 32.85
CA VAL A 86 36.35 -36.20 32.07
C VAL A 86 35.29 -36.36 31.00
N GLN A 87 34.07 -35.92 31.30
CA GLN A 87 33.16 -35.49 30.26
C GLN A 87 33.93 -34.39 29.55
N GLY A 88 34.43 -34.72 28.36
CA GLY A 88 35.13 -33.77 27.52
C GLY A 88 34.41 -32.44 27.62
N LEU A 89 35.20 -31.38 27.82
CA LEU A 89 34.78 -30.00 27.66
C LEU A 89 33.60 -29.99 26.71
N LYS A 90 32.46 -29.46 27.16
CA LYS A 90 31.51 -28.86 26.25
C LYS A 90 32.34 -27.89 25.39
N LYS A 91 32.92 -28.36 24.29
CA LYS A 91 33.24 -27.58 23.11
C LYS A 91 31.89 -27.11 22.64
N ASN A 92 31.45 -26.04 23.28
CA ASN A 92 30.26 -25.28 22.99
C ASN A 92 29.01 -26.14 22.74
N LYS A 93 28.01 -26.05 23.64
CA LYS A 93 26.61 -26.20 23.19
C LYS A 93 26.24 -25.19 22.09
N ARG A 94 27.15 -24.29 21.67
CA ARG A 94 27.08 -23.63 20.36
C ARG A 94 27.38 -24.56 19.18
N SER A 95 28.20 -25.62 19.20
CA SER A 95 28.50 -26.39 17.97
C SER A 95 27.30 -27.18 17.42
N HIS A 96 26.56 -27.91 18.26
CA HIS A 96 25.39 -28.68 17.80
C HIS A 96 24.16 -27.80 17.58
N ASN A 97 23.92 -26.81 18.47
CA ASN A 97 22.85 -25.82 18.24
C ASN A 97 23.19 -24.89 17.07
N LEU A 98 24.44 -24.56 16.77
CA LEU A 98 24.82 -23.78 15.57
C LEU A 98 24.77 -24.65 14.32
N LYS A 99 25.12 -25.95 14.39
CA LYS A 99 24.94 -26.88 13.25
C LYS A 99 23.46 -27.15 12.92
N ILE A 100 22.55 -26.99 13.87
CA ILE A 100 21.08 -27.10 13.65
C ILE A 100 20.45 -25.72 13.41
N MET A 101 20.91 -24.67 14.09
CA MET A 101 20.44 -23.30 13.87
C MET A 101 20.96 -22.72 12.55
N ILE A 102 22.13 -23.09 12.03
CA ILE A 102 22.58 -22.63 10.71
C ILE A 102 21.61 -23.09 9.62
N PRO A 103 21.22 -24.38 9.50
CA PRO A 103 20.23 -24.79 8.50
C PRO A 103 18.84 -24.25 8.82
N ILE A 104 18.42 -24.12 10.09
CA ILE A 104 17.11 -23.52 10.42
C ILE A 104 17.06 -22.03 10.08
N VAL A 105 18.07 -21.27 10.48
CA VAL A 105 18.19 -19.83 10.19
C VAL A 105 18.43 -19.61 8.69
N SER A 106 19.22 -20.45 8.04
CA SER A 106 19.38 -20.46 6.57
C SER A 106 18.06 -20.74 5.87
N CYS A 107 17.33 -21.79 6.25
CA CYS A 107 16.00 -22.10 5.70
C CYS A 107 14.99 -20.99 6.02
N SER A 108 15.05 -20.38 7.20
CA SER A 108 14.17 -19.26 7.58
C SER A 108 14.49 -18.02 6.75
N ILE A 109 15.76 -17.69 6.54
CA ILE A 109 16.20 -16.58 5.69
C ILE A 109 15.84 -16.86 4.24
N LEU A 110 16.03 -18.08 3.73
CA LEU A 110 15.62 -18.47 2.38
C LEU A 110 14.10 -18.43 2.22
N LEU A 111 13.33 -18.84 3.23
CA LEU A 111 11.87 -18.72 3.22
C LEU A 111 11.44 -17.25 3.22
N VAL A 112 12.02 -16.41 4.07
CA VAL A 112 11.73 -14.97 4.10
C VAL A 112 12.15 -14.29 2.80
N MET A 113 13.30 -14.63 2.22
CA MET A 113 13.75 -14.11 0.93
C MET A 113 12.86 -14.61 -0.21
N SER A 114 12.41 -15.86 -0.18
CA SER A 114 11.47 -16.40 -1.15
C SER A 114 10.10 -15.74 -1.03
N LEU A 115 9.61 -15.51 0.19
CA LEU A 115 8.37 -14.77 0.46
C LEU A 115 8.51 -13.31 0.05
N PHE A 116 9.66 -12.68 0.30
CA PHE A 116 9.94 -11.33 -0.16
C PHE A 116 10.01 -11.26 -1.68
N LEU A 117 10.64 -12.23 -2.35
CA LEU A 117 10.65 -12.34 -3.81
C LEU A 117 9.26 -12.66 -4.36
N ILE A 118 8.46 -13.48 -3.70
CA ILE A 118 7.07 -13.75 -4.07
C ILE A 118 6.24 -12.48 -3.87
N ILE A 119 6.36 -11.77 -2.76
CA ILE A 119 5.67 -10.49 -2.50
C ILE A 119 6.16 -9.43 -3.47
N PHE A 120 7.45 -9.38 -3.80
CA PHE A 120 8.04 -8.42 -4.71
C PHE A 120 7.66 -8.72 -6.16
N THR A 121 7.66 -9.99 -6.57
CA THR A 121 7.16 -10.42 -7.88
C THR A 121 5.65 -10.33 -7.96
N TRP A 122 4.91 -10.50 -6.86
CA TRP A 122 3.46 -10.31 -6.77
C TRP A 122 3.10 -8.83 -6.72
N ALA A 123 3.90 -7.97 -6.11
CA ALA A 123 3.76 -6.52 -6.15
C ALA A 123 4.16 -5.96 -7.52
N ARG A 124 5.23 -6.50 -8.15
CA ARG A 124 5.57 -6.23 -9.55
C ARG A 124 4.52 -6.80 -10.49
N ARG A 125 3.96 -7.98 -10.24
CA ARG A 125 2.83 -8.56 -10.99
C ARG A 125 1.53 -7.86 -10.70
N SER A 126 1.36 -7.21 -9.55
CA SER A 126 0.19 -6.41 -9.18
C SER A 126 0.28 -5.04 -9.84
N LYS A 127 1.47 -4.44 -9.91
CA LYS A 127 1.74 -3.28 -10.77
C LYS A 127 1.63 -3.64 -12.26
N ARG A 128 2.12 -4.82 -12.69
CA ARG A 128 1.93 -5.33 -14.06
C ARG A 128 0.50 -5.80 -14.35
N LYS A 129 -0.28 -6.27 -13.37
CA LYS A 129 -1.72 -6.60 -13.46
C LYS A 129 -2.59 -5.36 -13.36
N ALA A 130 -2.11 -4.27 -12.75
CA ALA A 130 -2.71 -2.95 -12.93
C ALA A 130 -2.48 -2.45 -14.37
N SER A 131 -1.35 -2.81 -14.99
CA SER A 131 -1.12 -2.65 -16.44
C SER A 131 -1.71 -3.76 -17.33
N SER A 132 -2.09 -4.92 -16.76
CA SER A 132 -2.60 -6.11 -17.46
C SER A 132 -3.90 -6.61 -16.81
N MET A 133 -4.77 -5.68 -16.43
CA MET A 133 -6.11 -6.02 -15.98
C MET A 133 -6.94 -6.23 -17.23
N LEU A 134 -7.45 -7.46 -17.37
CA LEU A 134 -8.53 -7.89 -18.25
C LEU A 134 -8.49 -7.29 -19.68
N GLN A 135 -8.11 -8.12 -20.67
CA GLN A 135 -8.77 -8.06 -21.99
C GLN A 135 -10.26 -8.42 -21.81
N THR A 136 -11.01 -7.56 -21.13
CA THR A 136 -12.41 -7.35 -21.47
C THR A 136 -12.39 -6.76 -22.88
N GLN A 137 -13.21 -7.27 -23.79
CA GLN A 137 -13.47 -6.60 -25.06
C GLN A 137 -13.79 -5.14 -24.77
N GLU A 138 -12.84 -4.27 -25.10
CA GLU A 138 -13.01 -2.83 -24.97
C GLU A 138 -14.04 -2.42 -26.02
N PRO A 139 -15.17 -1.81 -25.64
CA PRO A 139 -16.24 -1.47 -26.58
C PRO A 139 -15.83 -0.40 -27.61
N PHE A 140 -14.64 0.21 -27.45
CA PHE A 140 -14.10 1.26 -28.31
C PHE A 140 -12.76 0.84 -28.93
N PRO A 141 -12.51 1.05 -30.24
CA PRO A 141 -11.22 0.80 -30.86
C PRO A 141 -10.14 1.65 -30.18
N LYS A 142 -9.04 1.07 -29.70
CA LYS A 142 -7.95 1.85 -29.06
C LYS A 142 -7.16 2.62 -30.12
N ILE A 143 -7.13 3.94 -29.99
CA ILE A 143 -6.34 4.82 -30.86
C ILE A 143 -4.96 5.11 -30.24
N SER A 144 -3.93 5.20 -31.08
CA SER A 144 -2.56 5.51 -30.66
C SER A 144 -2.32 7.02 -30.52
N TYR A 145 -1.26 7.39 -29.79
CA TYR A 145 -0.80 8.78 -29.72
C TYR A 145 -0.45 9.33 -31.11
N ALA A 146 0.20 8.52 -31.95
CA ALA A 146 0.66 8.94 -33.27
C ALA A 146 -0.51 9.32 -34.19
N GLU A 147 -1.59 8.52 -34.18
CA GLU A 147 -2.80 8.83 -34.93
C GLU A 147 -3.47 10.12 -34.43
N LEU A 148 -3.51 10.36 -33.11
CA LEU A 148 -4.05 11.59 -32.55
C LEU A 148 -3.19 12.82 -32.87
N SER A 149 -1.87 12.70 -32.78
CA SER A 149 -0.94 13.76 -33.19
C SER A 149 -1.15 14.09 -34.67
N GLN A 150 -1.23 13.09 -35.55
CA GLN A 150 -1.53 13.31 -36.96
C GLN A 150 -2.90 13.99 -37.17
N ALA A 151 -3.96 13.48 -36.54
CA ALA A 151 -5.31 14.00 -36.69
C ALA A 151 -5.47 15.46 -36.23
N THR A 152 -4.64 15.89 -35.28
CA THR A 152 -4.70 17.23 -34.67
C THR A 152 -3.59 18.17 -35.16
N ASN A 153 -2.79 17.75 -36.15
CA ASN A 153 -1.60 18.45 -36.62
C ASN A 153 -0.61 18.76 -35.47
N ASP A 154 -0.21 17.70 -34.77
CA ASP A 154 0.62 17.69 -33.56
C ASP A 154 0.08 18.57 -32.43
N PHE A 155 -1.23 18.49 -32.18
CA PHE A 155 -1.93 19.30 -31.17
C PHE A 155 -1.65 20.81 -31.33
N SER A 156 -1.62 21.28 -32.59
CA SER A 156 -1.39 22.68 -32.93
C SER A 156 -2.33 23.62 -32.20
N SER A 157 -1.83 24.79 -31.76
CA SER A 157 -2.64 25.83 -31.13
C SER A 157 -3.74 26.37 -32.06
N THR A 158 -3.59 26.26 -33.38
CA THR A 158 -4.63 26.62 -34.36
C THR A 158 -5.85 25.70 -34.30
N ASN A 159 -5.68 24.49 -33.75
CA ASN A 159 -6.74 23.52 -33.58
C ASN A 159 -7.27 23.50 -32.13
N LEU A 160 -6.73 24.33 -31.22
CA LEU A 160 -7.23 24.43 -29.86
C LEU A 160 -8.61 25.10 -29.86
N ILE A 161 -9.63 24.38 -29.37
CA ILE A 161 -11.01 24.86 -29.31
C ILE A 161 -11.50 25.11 -27.88
N GLY A 162 -10.76 24.67 -26.88
CA GLY A 162 -11.10 24.92 -25.49
C GLY A 162 -10.00 24.49 -24.53
N GLU A 163 -9.93 25.16 -23.39
CA GLU A 163 -9.03 24.81 -22.30
C GLU A 163 -9.81 24.80 -20.98
N GLY A 164 -9.68 23.69 -20.25
CA GLY A 164 -10.38 23.47 -19.00
C GLY A 164 -9.40 23.15 -17.86
N SER A 165 -9.96 22.92 -16.68
CA SER A 165 -9.18 22.67 -15.46
C SER A 165 -8.27 21.44 -15.54
N PHE A 166 -8.64 20.43 -16.35
CA PHE A 166 -7.94 19.15 -16.44
C PHE A 166 -7.24 18.90 -17.78
N GLY A 167 -7.29 19.85 -18.72
CA GLY A 167 -6.71 19.62 -20.05
C GLY A 167 -7.20 20.58 -21.12
N SER A 168 -6.86 20.25 -22.35
CA SER A 168 -7.11 21.07 -23.54
C SER A 168 -7.85 20.24 -24.58
N VAL A 169 -8.76 20.86 -25.32
CA VAL A 169 -9.55 20.21 -26.36
C VAL A 169 -9.12 20.72 -27.72
N TYR A 170 -8.79 19.80 -28.63
CA TYR A 170 -8.34 20.11 -29.98
C TYR A 170 -9.33 19.59 -31.01
N LYS A 171 -9.60 20.38 -32.04
CA LYS A 171 -10.27 19.90 -33.26
C LYS A 171 -9.31 19.00 -34.04
N GLY A 172 -9.82 17.89 -34.55
CA GLY A 172 -9.05 16.98 -35.39
C GLY A 172 -9.87 16.39 -36.53
N ILE A 173 -9.16 15.77 -37.46
CA ILE A 173 -9.74 15.02 -38.58
C ILE A 173 -9.19 13.59 -38.49
N MET A 174 -10.07 12.61 -38.31
CA MET A 174 -9.70 11.21 -38.10
C MET A 174 -10.30 10.31 -39.18
N GLY A 175 -9.58 9.25 -39.53
CA GLY A 175 -10.00 8.26 -40.52
C GLY A 175 -9.91 8.76 -41.96
N GLU A 176 -10.01 7.83 -42.91
CA GLU A 176 -9.94 8.13 -44.35
C GLU A 176 -11.15 8.93 -44.84
N ASN A 177 -12.27 8.85 -44.13
CA ASN A 177 -13.51 9.57 -44.43
C ASN A 177 -13.51 11.04 -43.95
N GLY A 178 -12.45 11.49 -43.28
CA GLY A 178 -12.35 12.88 -42.81
C GLY A 178 -13.30 13.22 -41.66
N MET A 179 -13.57 12.28 -40.76
CA MET A 179 -14.46 12.51 -39.61
C MET A 179 -13.91 13.62 -38.71
N LEU A 180 -14.71 14.66 -38.48
CA LEU A 180 -14.38 15.71 -37.52
C LEU A 180 -14.55 15.21 -36.10
N VAL A 181 -13.52 15.42 -35.28
CA VAL A 181 -13.48 14.97 -33.88
C VAL A 181 -13.01 16.09 -32.94
N ALA A 182 -13.41 16.00 -31.69
CA ALA A 182 -12.86 16.78 -30.59
C ALA A 182 -11.98 15.88 -29.71
N VAL A 183 -10.70 16.22 -29.58
CA VAL A 183 -9.70 15.46 -28.83
C VAL A 183 -9.37 16.20 -27.53
N LYS A 184 -9.94 15.73 -26.41
CA LYS A 184 -9.63 16.24 -25.06
C LYS A 184 -8.36 15.58 -24.55
N VAL A 185 -7.26 16.32 -24.56
CA VAL A 185 -5.95 15.90 -24.03
C VAL A 185 -5.84 16.29 -22.57
N LEU A 186 -5.57 15.33 -21.70
CA LEU A 186 -5.51 15.55 -20.26
C LEU A 186 -4.14 16.07 -19.84
N ASN A 187 -4.12 17.13 -19.04
CA ASN A 187 -2.91 17.62 -18.40
C ASN A 187 -2.60 16.77 -17.16
N LEU A 188 -1.86 15.67 -17.33
CA LEU A 188 -1.57 14.72 -16.25
C LEU A 188 -0.71 15.28 -15.10
N LYS A 189 -0.09 16.46 -15.28
CA LYS A 189 0.61 17.16 -14.20
C LYS A 189 -0.38 17.81 -13.22
N GLN A 190 -1.60 18.11 -13.68
CA GLN A 190 -2.64 18.70 -12.86
C GLN A 190 -3.20 17.67 -11.86
N LYS A 191 -3.26 18.05 -10.58
CA LYS A 191 -3.84 17.21 -9.54
C LYS A 191 -5.31 16.94 -9.84
N GLY A 192 -5.66 15.66 -9.96
CA GLY A 192 -7.03 15.23 -10.23
C GLY A 192 -7.32 14.91 -11.70
N ALA A 193 -6.48 15.32 -12.66
CA ALA A 193 -6.71 15.04 -14.09
C ALA A 193 -6.84 13.54 -14.39
N SER A 194 -5.98 12.70 -13.80
CA SER A 194 -6.12 11.24 -13.91
C SER A 194 -7.41 10.68 -13.32
N LYS A 195 -7.95 11.29 -12.25
CA LYS A 195 -9.24 10.90 -11.67
C LYS A 195 -10.39 11.36 -12.57
N SER A 196 -10.30 12.56 -13.13
CA SER A 196 -11.25 13.10 -14.10
C SER A 196 -11.36 12.20 -15.32
N PHE A 197 -10.23 11.77 -15.88
CA PHE A 197 -10.19 10.82 -17.00
C PHE A 197 -10.90 9.50 -16.69
N VAL A 198 -10.67 8.94 -15.49
CA VAL A 198 -11.30 7.68 -15.08
C VAL A 198 -12.80 7.86 -14.89
N ALA A 199 -13.23 8.93 -14.20
CA ALA A 199 -14.65 9.22 -13.99
C ALA A 199 -15.40 9.37 -15.31
N GLU A 200 -14.80 10.08 -16.27
CA GLU A 200 -15.38 10.28 -17.59
C GLU A 200 -15.44 8.98 -18.40
N CYS A 201 -14.36 8.19 -18.43
CA CYS A 201 -14.38 6.85 -19.05
C CYS A 201 -15.43 5.92 -18.42
N GLU A 202 -15.57 5.93 -17.09
CA GLU A 202 -16.54 5.10 -16.38
C GLU A 202 -17.98 5.53 -16.67
N ALA A 203 -18.28 6.84 -16.66
CA ALA A 203 -19.58 7.37 -17.05
C ALA A 203 -19.92 6.98 -18.49
N MET A 204 -19.01 7.26 -19.42
CA MET A 204 -19.20 7.07 -20.86
C MET A 204 -19.37 5.60 -21.27
N ARG A 205 -18.79 4.67 -20.51
CA ARG A 205 -19.00 3.24 -20.71
C ARG A 205 -20.45 2.81 -20.48
N ASN A 206 -21.18 3.54 -19.63
CA ASN A 206 -22.50 3.14 -19.13
C ASN A 206 -23.67 4.00 -19.64
N ILE A 207 -23.39 5.08 -20.38
CA ILE A 207 -24.41 6.02 -20.86
C ILE A 207 -24.49 6.03 -22.39
N ARG A 208 -25.71 6.04 -22.92
CA ARG A 208 -25.99 6.24 -24.35
C ARG A 208 -27.33 6.96 -24.47
N HIS A 209 -27.30 8.22 -24.86
CA HIS A 209 -28.49 9.04 -24.99
C HIS A 209 -28.27 10.12 -26.05
N ARG A 210 -29.33 10.51 -26.77
CA ARG A 210 -29.24 11.47 -27.88
C ARG A 210 -28.78 12.86 -27.45
N ASN A 211 -29.05 13.25 -26.20
CA ASN A 211 -28.67 14.57 -25.64
C ASN A 211 -27.42 14.48 -24.75
N LEU A 212 -26.60 13.44 -24.92
CA LEU A 212 -25.31 13.29 -24.25
C LEU A 212 -24.20 13.20 -25.29
N ILE A 213 -23.06 13.83 -25.04
CA ILE A 213 -21.94 13.78 -25.96
C ILE A 213 -21.47 12.33 -26.16
N LYS A 214 -21.24 11.95 -27.41
CA LYS A 214 -20.77 10.62 -27.78
C LYS A 214 -19.24 10.55 -27.73
N VAL A 215 -18.72 9.64 -26.91
CA VAL A 215 -17.31 9.24 -26.98
C VAL A 215 -17.13 8.25 -28.13
N LEU A 216 -16.17 8.55 -29.00
CA LEU A 216 -15.79 7.72 -30.13
C LEU A 216 -14.69 6.72 -29.73
N THR A 217 -13.68 7.19 -29.01
CA THR A 217 -12.56 6.39 -28.53
C THR A 217 -11.80 7.08 -27.40
N VAL A 218 -10.92 6.35 -26.74
CA VAL A 218 -9.99 6.83 -25.72
C VAL A 218 -8.57 6.42 -26.07
N CYS A 219 -7.62 7.29 -25.74
CA CYS A 219 -6.20 6.99 -25.79
C CYS A 219 -5.66 6.96 -24.36
N SER A 220 -4.98 5.87 -24.02
CA SER A 220 -4.16 5.76 -22.81
C SER A 220 -2.85 5.09 -23.22
N SER A 221 -1.88 5.91 -23.59
CA SER A 221 -0.61 5.51 -24.22
C SER A 221 0.55 6.28 -23.61
N ILE A 222 1.73 6.16 -24.20
CA ILE A 222 2.88 7.05 -24.00
C ILE A 222 3.06 7.95 -25.24
N ASP A 223 3.53 9.17 -25.04
CA ASP A 223 3.92 10.10 -26.12
C ASP A 223 5.30 9.75 -26.72
N PHE A 224 5.74 10.49 -27.74
CA PHE A 224 7.06 10.28 -28.37
C PHE A 224 8.25 10.55 -27.43
N LYS A 225 8.02 11.19 -26.27
CA LYS A 225 9.04 11.45 -25.23
C LYS A 225 9.02 10.39 -24.14
N GLY A 226 8.16 9.37 -24.24
CA GLY A 226 8.00 8.30 -23.25
C GLY A 226 7.25 8.73 -21.98
N VAL A 227 6.48 9.82 -22.04
CA VAL A 227 5.64 10.30 -20.94
C VAL A 227 4.22 9.77 -21.11
N ASP A 228 3.56 9.43 -19.99
CA ASP A 228 2.15 9.03 -19.99
C ASP A 228 1.28 10.07 -20.71
N PHE A 229 0.42 9.60 -21.59
CA PHE A 229 -0.50 10.39 -22.38
C PHE A 229 -1.91 9.82 -22.27
N LYS A 230 -2.88 10.70 -22.00
CA LYS A 230 -4.29 10.32 -21.97
C LYS A 230 -5.12 11.33 -22.73
N ALA A 231 -6.01 10.83 -23.57
CA ALA A 231 -6.97 11.64 -24.29
C ALA A 231 -8.31 10.92 -24.46
N ILE A 232 -9.38 11.70 -24.58
CA ILE A 232 -10.72 11.21 -24.91
C ILE A 232 -11.13 11.88 -26.22
N VAL A 233 -11.65 11.08 -27.15
CA VAL A 233 -12.08 11.54 -28.48
C VAL A 233 -13.59 11.52 -28.54
N TYR A 234 -14.18 12.67 -28.81
CA TYR A 234 -15.61 12.84 -28.97
C TYR A 234 -15.95 13.19 -30.42
N GLU A 235 -17.22 13.02 -30.76
CA GLU A 235 -17.81 13.66 -31.92
C GLU A 235 -17.68 15.19 -31.81
N PHE A 236 -17.32 15.85 -32.92
CA PHE A 236 -17.14 17.29 -32.94
C PHE A 236 -18.48 18.02 -33.04
N MET A 237 -18.75 18.91 -32.08
CA MET A 237 -19.95 19.73 -32.00
C MET A 237 -19.72 21.05 -32.75
N GLN A 238 -20.35 21.21 -33.91
CA GLN A 238 -20.02 22.26 -34.89
C GLN A 238 -20.37 23.66 -34.40
N ASN A 239 -21.41 23.77 -33.57
CA ASN A 239 -21.90 25.04 -33.06
C ASN A 239 -21.34 25.37 -31.67
N GLY A 240 -20.32 24.65 -31.19
CA GLY A 240 -19.61 25.01 -29.96
C GLY A 240 -20.43 24.78 -28.69
N ASN A 241 -20.15 25.58 -27.65
CA ASN A 241 -20.82 25.48 -26.35
C ASN A 241 -21.84 26.60 -26.13
N LEU A 242 -22.86 26.35 -25.31
CA LEU A 242 -23.97 27.26 -25.07
C LEU A 242 -23.53 28.59 -24.42
N ASP A 243 -22.47 28.57 -23.60
CA ASP A 243 -21.98 29.76 -22.91
C ASP A 243 -21.54 30.85 -23.90
N GLU A 244 -20.85 30.47 -24.97
CA GLU A 244 -20.42 31.38 -26.03
C GLU A 244 -21.62 32.05 -26.72
N TRP A 245 -22.71 31.32 -26.98
CA TRP A 245 -23.90 31.89 -27.59
C TRP A 245 -24.68 32.82 -26.66
N LEU A 246 -24.70 32.52 -25.35
CA LEU A 246 -25.38 33.35 -24.35
C LEU A 246 -24.64 34.67 -24.08
N HIS A 247 -23.32 34.68 -24.21
CA HIS A 247 -22.46 35.82 -23.87
C HIS A 247 -21.71 36.40 -25.08
N SER A 248 -22.05 36.01 -26.30
CA SER A 248 -21.51 36.60 -27.52
C SER A 248 -21.84 38.10 -27.55
N ASN A 249 -20.83 38.93 -27.31
CA ASN A 249 -20.95 40.38 -27.50
C ASN A 249 -21.35 40.64 -28.96
N GLU A 250 -22.37 41.46 -29.18
CA GLU A 250 -22.97 41.87 -30.46
C GLU A 250 -21.99 42.43 -31.53
N VAL A 251 -20.68 42.42 -31.25
CA VAL A 251 -19.60 42.95 -32.09
C VAL A 251 -19.21 41.99 -33.22
N GLN A 252 -19.56 40.70 -33.13
CA GLN A 252 -19.44 39.79 -34.28
C GLN A 252 -20.73 39.77 -35.08
N VAL A 253 -20.74 40.60 -36.12
CA VAL A 253 -21.76 40.68 -37.18
C VAL A 253 -22.12 39.27 -37.66
N GLY A 254 -23.29 38.77 -37.22
CA GLY A 254 -23.90 37.55 -37.76
C GLY A 254 -24.20 36.43 -36.76
N VAL A 255 -23.82 36.51 -35.48
CA VAL A 255 -24.24 35.50 -34.48
C VAL A 255 -25.69 35.78 -34.10
N GLN A 256 -26.60 35.01 -34.68
CA GLN A 256 -28.04 35.08 -34.43
C GLN A 256 -28.30 34.69 -32.97
N SER A 257 -28.85 35.61 -32.17
CA SER A 257 -29.24 35.29 -30.79
C SER A 257 -30.34 34.24 -30.80
N PHE A 258 -30.32 33.26 -29.88
CA PHE A 258 -31.38 32.27 -29.77
C PHE A 258 -32.77 32.90 -29.64
N SER A 259 -33.68 32.45 -30.50
CA SER A 259 -35.11 32.61 -30.33
C SER A 259 -35.59 31.93 -29.04
N PHE A 260 -36.75 32.35 -28.56
CA PHE A 260 -37.34 31.73 -27.38
C PHE A 260 -37.59 30.23 -27.55
N ILE A 261 -37.99 29.80 -28.76
CA ILE A 261 -38.27 28.39 -29.04
C ILE A 261 -36.99 27.54 -29.02
N GLU A 262 -35.88 28.05 -29.54
CA GLU A 262 -34.58 27.36 -29.48
C GLU A 262 -34.11 27.22 -28.02
N ARG A 263 -34.24 28.28 -27.21
CA ARG A 263 -33.92 28.22 -25.78
C ARG A 263 -34.76 27.16 -25.06
N LEU A 264 -36.06 27.11 -25.36
CA LEU A 264 -36.96 26.11 -24.78
C LEU A 264 -36.58 24.69 -25.20
N ASN A 265 -36.23 24.47 -26.46
CA ASN A 265 -35.76 23.17 -26.95
C ASN A 265 -34.48 22.73 -26.23
N ILE A 266 -33.50 23.63 -26.10
CA ILE A 266 -32.25 23.37 -25.38
C ILE A 266 -32.53 22.97 -23.92
N VAL A 267 -33.43 23.69 -23.23
CA VAL A 267 -33.83 23.35 -21.86
C VAL A 267 -34.45 21.95 -21.78
N ILE A 268 -35.34 21.61 -22.71
CA ILE A 268 -35.98 20.28 -22.76
C ILE A 268 -34.94 19.19 -23.02
N GLU A 269 -34.00 19.42 -23.91
CA GLU A 269 -32.93 18.48 -24.28
C GLU A 269 -31.97 18.21 -23.13
N VAL A 270 -31.54 19.26 -22.42
CA VAL A 270 -30.73 19.12 -21.20
C VAL A 270 -31.54 18.39 -20.12
N ALA A 271 -32.82 18.73 -19.93
CA ALA A 271 -33.66 18.06 -18.94
C ALA A 271 -33.80 16.55 -19.22
N HIS A 272 -33.99 16.14 -20.48
CA HIS A 272 -34.04 14.72 -20.85
C HIS A 272 -32.70 14.01 -20.58
N ALA A 273 -31.57 14.66 -20.84
CA ALA A 273 -30.26 14.09 -20.52
C ALA A 273 -30.08 13.85 -19.01
N ILE A 274 -30.47 14.81 -18.18
CA ILE A 274 -30.36 14.71 -16.73
C ILE A 274 -31.36 13.67 -16.17
N GLU A 275 -32.59 13.63 -16.68
CA GLU A 275 -33.57 12.59 -16.35
C GLU A 275 -33.01 11.19 -16.64
N TYR A 276 -32.42 11.00 -17.83
CA TYR A 276 -31.77 9.75 -18.22
C TYR A 276 -30.69 9.32 -17.22
N LEU A 277 -29.77 10.22 -16.87
CA LEU A 277 -28.68 9.92 -15.93
C LEU A 277 -29.19 9.58 -14.52
N HIS A 278 -30.26 10.24 -14.09
CA HIS A 278 -30.79 10.11 -12.73
C HIS A 278 -31.68 8.88 -12.55
N TYR A 279 -32.53 8.58 -13.52
CA TYR A 279 -33.61 7.61 -13.36
C TYR A 279 -33.48 6.38 -14.27
N HIS A 280 -32.73 6.48 -15.37
CA HIS A 280 -32.58 5.40 -16.35
C HIS A 280 -31.21 4.71 -16.30
N CYS A 281 -30.22 5.29 -15.62
CA CYS A 281 -28.95 4.63 -15.32
C CYS A 281 -28.98 3.89 -13.98
N GLN A 282 -28.35 2.71 -13.93
CA GLN A 282 -28.23 1.91 -12.71
C GLN A 282 -26.77 1.50 -12.45
N PRO A 283 -26.11 2.02 -11.40
CA PRO A 283 -26.60 3.03 -10.45
C PRO A 283 -26.78 4.42 -11.10
N ALA A 284 -27.61 5.26 -10.48
CA ALA A 284 -27.85 6.64 -10.93
C ALA A 284 -26.55 7.44 -11.00
N ILE A 285 -26.44 8.32 -11.98
CA ILE A 285 -25.22 9.10 -12.27
C ILE A 285 -25.52 10.58 -12.05
N VAL A 286 -24.73 11.23 -11.19
CA VAL A 286 -24.73 12.68 -11.03
C VAL A 286 -23.59 13.23 -11.89
N HIS A 287 -23.88 14.19 -12.77
CA HIS A 287 -22.89 14.74 -13.69
C HIS A 287 -21.87 15.64 -12.95
N GLY A 288 -22.33 16.50 -12.05
CA GLY A 288 -21.53 17.17 -11.03
C GLY A 288 -20.83 18.47 -11.46
N ASP A 289 -21.04 18.89 -12.71
CA ASP A 289 -20.56 20.18 -13.24
C ASP A 289 -21.46 20.71 -14.35
N LEU A 290 -22.79 20.63 -14.18
CA LEU A 290 -23.72 21.15 -15.17
C LEU A 290 -23.63 22.69 -15.24
N LYS A 291 -23.38 23.22 -16.43
CA LYS A 291 -23.25 24.65 -16.73
C LYS A 291 -23.28 24.88 -18.25
N PRO A 292 -23.57 26.09 -18.75
CA PRO A 292 -23.65 26.37 -20.19
C PRO A 292 -22.42 25.97 -21.01
N SER A 293 -21.20 26.10 -20.48
CA SER A 293 -19.99 25.70 -21.21
C SER A 293 -19.82 24.19 -21.37
N ASN A 294 -20.59 23.40 -20.63
CA ASN A 294 -20.66 21.94 -20.74
C ASN A 294 -21.89 21.48 -21.55
N ILE A 295 -22.69 22.40 -22.09
CA ILE A 295 -23.77 22.12 -23.04
C ILE A 295 -23.26 22.44 -24.44
N LEU A 296 -23.11 21.42 -25.28
CA LEU A 296 -22.58 21.55 -26.63
C LEU A 296 -23.69 21.42 -27.66
N LEU A 297 -23.53 22.09 -28.79
CA LEU A 297 -24.53 22.19 -29.85
C LEU A 297 -23.99 21.55 -31.14
N ASP A 298 -24.72 20.57 -31.64
CA ASP A 298 -24.42 19.97 -32.94
C ASP A 298 -24.87 20.88 -34.10
N HIS A 299 -24.60 20.44 -35.32
CA HIS A 299 -25.01 21.13 -36.55
C HIS A 299 -26.52 21.40 -36.71
N GLU A 300 -27.40 20.68 -36.01
CA GLU A 300 -28.86 20.89 -36.03
C GLU A 300 -29.34 21.74 -34.84
N MET A 301 -28.42 22.31 -34.05
CA MET A 301 -28.67 23.07 -32.82
C MET A 301 -29.27 22.22 -31.69
N VAL A 302 -29.06 20.90 -31.72
CA VAL A 302 -29.47 19.99 -30.65
C VAL A 302 -28.42 20.01 -29.53
N ALA A 303 -28.90 20.18 -28.29
CA ALA A 303 -28.08 20.23 -27.10
C ALA A 303 -27.62 18.83 -26.64
N HIS A 304 -26.33 18.77 -26.34
CA HIS A 304 -25.62 17.60 -25.84
C HIS A 304 -24.85 17.96 -24.57
N VAL A 305 -25.17 17.31 -23.45
CA VAL A 305 -24.42 17.48 -22.20
C VAL A 305 -23.08 16.75 -22.33
N GLY A 306 -21.98 17.45 -22.03
CA GLY A 306 -20.61 16.93 -22.06
C GLY A 306 -19.81 17.24 -20.79
N ASP A 307 -18.55 16.81 -20.78
CA ASP A 307 -17.60 16.90 -19.66
C ASP A 307 -18.00 16.18 -18.36
N PHE A 308 -17.87 14.85 -18.40
CA PHE A 308 -18.20 13.98 -17.25
C PHE A 308 -17.00 13.79 -16.30
N GLY A 309 -16.02 14.69 -16.34
CA GLY A 309 -14.82 14.62 -15.50
C GLY A 309 -15.11 14.61 -14.00
N LEU A 310 -16.25 15.16 -13.58
CA LEU A 310 -16.69 15.23 -12.20
C LEU A 310 -17.82 14.25 -11.86
N ALA A 311 -18.23 13.40 -12.81
CA ALA A 311 -19.37 12.50 -12.65
C ALA A 311 -19.19 11.49 -11.51
N ARG A 312 -20.29 11.13 -10.84
CA ARG A 312 -20.32 10.20 -9.71
C ARG A 312 -21.50 9.24 -9.82
N PHE A 313 -21.25 7.98 -9.49
CA PHE A 313 -22.26 6.94 -9.39
C PHE A 313 -22.82 6.88 -7.96
N LEU A 314 -24.14 7.03 -7.82
CA LEU A 314 -24.85 6.94 -6.54
C LEU A 314 -25.12 5.48 -6.20
N ILE A 315 -24.18 4.84 -5.52
CA ILE A 315 -24.34 3.48 -5.00
C ILE A 315 -25.15 3.55 -3.70
N SER A 316 -26.26 2.81 -3.63
CA SER A 316 -27.33 2.82 -2.61
C SER A 316 -26.93 2.74 -1.12
N SER A 317 -25.64 2.71 -0.76
CA SER A 317 -25.15 2.60 0.61
C SER A 317 -24.06 3.60 1.02
N LYS A 318 -23.60 4.48 0.13
CA LYS A 318 -22.59 5.50 0.47
C LYS A 318 -22.89 6.84 -0.19
N LYS A 319 -23.30 7.82 0.62
CA LYS A 319 -23.10 9.24 0.28
C LYS A 319 -21.62 9.43 0.01
N THR A 320 -21.24 9.72 -1.23
CA THR A 320 -19.85 10.01 -1.58
C THR A 320 -19.50 11.40 -1.05
N SER A 321 -18.98 11.45 0.18
CA SER A 321 -18.40 12.67 0.75
C SER A 321 -17.09 12.98 0.01
N SER A 322 -17.03 14.07 -0.75
CA SER A 322 -15.76 14.57 -1.28
C SER A 322 -15.08 15.48 -0.26
N LEU A 323 -13.75 15.43 -0.19
CA LEU A 323 -12.98 16.45 0.52
C LEU A 323 -12.83 17.65 -0.43
N GLY A 324 -13.83 18.53 -0.49
CA GLY A 324 -13.82 19.75 -1.30
C GLY A 324 -15.11 20.00 -2.09
N ILE A 325 -15.34 21.27 -2.44
CA ILE A 325 -16.44 21.71 -3.31
C ILE A 325 -16.20 21.12 -4.71
N ILE A 326 -17.20 20.44 -5.26
CA ILE A 326 -17.19 19.92 -6.63
C ILE A 326 -18.15 20.77 -7.46
N GLY A 327 -17.74 21.10 -8.68
CA GLY A 327 -18.50 21.92 -9.63
C GLY A 327 -17.95 23.33 -9.78
N THR A 328 -18.57 24.10 -10.66
CA THR A 328 -18.17 25.47 -11.00
C THR A 328 -18.89 26.50 -10.12
N ILE A 329 -18.13 27.47 -9.58
CA ILE A 329 -18.68 28.57 -8.76
C ILE A 329 -19.80 29.29 -9.52
N GLY A 330 -20.94 29.52 -8.86
CA GLY A 330 -22.16 30.07 -9.47
C GLY A 330 -23.22 29.02 -9.80
N TYR A 331 -22.80 27.79 -10.11
CA TYR A 331 -23.70 26.66 -10.43
C TYR A 331 -23.82 25.65 -9.28
N VAL A 332 -22.96 25.75 -8.24
CA VAL A 332 -23.03 24.86 -7.06
C VAL A 332 -24.20 25.23 -6.16
N ALA A 333 -25.03 24.23 -5.80
CA ALA A 333 -26.18 24.40 -4.92
C ALA A 333 -25.83 24.97 -3.51
N PRO A 334 -26.59 25.95 -3.00
CA PRO A 334 -26.44 26.46 -1.65
C PRO A 334 -26.86 25.39 -0.62
N GLY A 335 -26.18 25.35 0.53
CA GLY A 335 -26.46 24.37 1.59
C GLY A 335 -25.70 23.03 1.46
N ASN A 336 -24.83 22.88 0.45
CA ASN A 336 -23.90 21.75 0.30
C ASN A 336 -22.73 21.78 1.30
N ILE A 337 -23.03 22.07 2.57
CA ILE A 337 -22.09 22.16 3.71
C ILE A 337 -21.43 20.80 3.99
N SER A 338 -21.96 19.71 3.43
CA SER A 338 -21.43 18.35 3.56
C SER A 338 -20.61 17.86 2.34
N PHE A 339 -20.28 18.71 1.37
CA PHE A 339 -19.49 18.31 0.19
C PHE A 339 -20.05 17.05 -0.50
N THR A 340 -21.37 16.93 -0.60
CA THR A 340 -22.04 15.72 -1.06
C THR A 340 -22.75 16.02 -2.37
N LEU A 341 -22.26 15.44 -3.47
CA LEU A 341 -22.98 15.43 -4.74
C LEU A 341 -24.21 14.52 -4.61
N ASN A 342 -25.37 15.04 -5.00
CA ASN A 342 -26.63 14.31 -5.03
C ASN A 342 -27.52 14.83 -6.19
N LEU A 343 -28.65 14.17 -6.40
CA LEU A 343 -29.58 14.52 -7.48
C LEU A 343 -30.12 15.95 -7.33
N CYS A 344 -30.41 16.39 -6.11
CA CYS A 344 -30.93 17.74 -5.85
C CYS A 344 -29.90 18.84 -6.14
N SER A 345 -28.60 18.58 -5.89
CA SER A 345 -27.56 19.53 -6.24
C SER A 345 -27.40 19.69 -7.74
N GLU A 346 -27.60 18.61 -8.52
CA GLU A 346 -27.60 18.69 -9.98
C GLU A 346 -28.83 19.42 -10.51
N SER A 347 -30.01 19.24 -9.91
CA SER A 347 -31.22 19.97 -10.31
C SER A 347 -31.19 21.47 -10.01
N TYR A 348 -30.28 21.93 -9.14
CA TYR A 348 -30.07 23.35 -8.89
C TYR A 348 -29.20 23.99 -9.97
N SER A 349 -28.16 23.27 -10.42
CA SER A 349 -27.21 23.71 -11.44
C SER A 349 -27.89 23.95 -12.79
#